data_AF-A0A538UDW3-F1
#
_entry.id   AF-A0A538UDW3-F1
#
_cell.length_a   1.000
_cell.length_b   1.000
_cell.length_c   1.000
_cell.angle_alpha   90.00
_cell.angle_beta   90.00
_cell.angle_gamma   90.00
#
_symmetry.space_group_name_H-M   'P 1'
#
loop_
_entity.id
_entity.type
_entity.pdbx_description
1 polymer ?
#
loop_
_entity_poly.entity_id
_entity_poly.type
_entity_poly.pdbx_seq_one_letter_code
_entity_poly.pdbx_strand_id
1 'polypeptide(L)'
;MIHLVSLAFGSFAPIEPFNESFRPGHPKMCLTVDAETPARLADPVLHQLLVEAFPGLAAHECRADRGPRGPRAGIVLVAGDSAANQAHLLEHLTLEMLSFLDGIRRLSGVTCAYASPPERSDVFVECAQPESGSLAALVALEAVNAALAGAPLVPEYPDMLLCARELRTRAAGAWLATGLARATGLSRGRTAAALGALSRVRVVEEESYAMNFSGEPLYRFVGVGDATGQA
;
A
#
# COMPACT_ATOMS: atom_id res chain seq x y z
N MET A 1 -10.83 -11.48 2.80
CA MET A 1 -10.69 -10.06 2.40
C MET A 1 -10.33 -9.24 3.63
N ILE A 2 -9.62 -8.14 3.45
CA ILE A 2 -9.32 -7.15 4.49
C ILE A 2 -10.19 -5.92 4.22
N HIS A 3 -10.86 -5.42 5.25
CA HIS A 3 -11.71 -4.24 5.20
C HIS A 3 -11.05 -3.11 6.00
N LEU A 4 -10.91 -1.94 5.39
CA LEU A 4 -10.42 -0.74 6.09
C LEU A 4 -11.53 -0.18 6.98
N VAL A 5 -11.25 -0.07 8.28
CA VAL A 5 -12.16 0.51 9.27
C VAL A 5 -11.87 2.01 9.42
N SER A 6 -10.60 2.38 9.55
CA SER A 6 -10.18 3.77 9.63
C SER A 6 -8.74 3.98 9.20
N LEU A 7 -8.44 5.20 8.76
CA LEU A 7 -7.10 5.66 8.42
C LEU A 7 -6.82 6.97 9.17
N ALA A 8 -5.73 7.03 9.92
CA ALA A 8 -5.36 8.20 10.71
C ALA A 8 -3.86 8.50 10.61
N PHE A 9 -3.50 9.77 10.81
CA PHE A 9 -2.11 10.23 10.83
C PHE A 9 -1.81 10.94 12.15
N GLY A 10 -0.63 10.72 12.71
CA GLY A 10 -0.25 11.27 14.00
C GLY A 10 1.09 10.74 14.50
N SER A 11 1.52 11.15 15.69
CA SER A 11 2.78 10.66 16.28
C SER A 11 2.64 9.28 16.92
N PHE A 12 1.47 8.95 17.48
CA PHE A 12 1.17 7.68 18.15
C PHE A 12 2.28 7.23 19.13
N ALA A 13 2.71 8.11 20.05
CA ALA A 13 3.76 7.80 21.01
C ALA A 13 3.58 6.47 21.79
N PRO A 14 2.36 6.03 22.17
CA PRO A 14 2.17 4.77 22.88
C PRO A 14 2.64 3.51 22.13
N ILE A 15 2.74 3.54 20.80
CA ILE A 15 3.14 2.34 20.03
C ILE A 15 4.65 2.20 19.82
N GLU A 16 5.43 3.24 20.13
CA GLU A 16 6.88 3.25 19.86
C GLU A 16 7.65 2.13 20.59
N PRO A 17 7.32 1.78 21.85
CA PRO A 17 7.99 0.68 22.55
C PRO A 17 7.82 -0.70 21.88
N PHE A 18 6.81 -0.88 21.02
CA PHE A 18 6.57 -2.16 20.35
C PHE A 18 7.53 -2.41 19.18
N ASN A 19 8.14 -1.37 18.62
CA ASN A 19 9.21 -1.51 17.63
C ASN A 19 10.33 -0.49 17.85
N GLU A 20 11.46 -0.97 18.39
CA GLU A 20 12.66 -0.17 18.66
C GLU A 20 13.27 0.51 17.43
N SER A 21 12.88 0.08 16.22
CA SER A 21 13.32 0.73 14.98
C SER A 21 12.58 2.04 14.70
N PHE A 22 11.43 2.29 15.32
CA PHE A 22 10.71 3.54 15.15
C PHE A 22 11.55 4.74 15.55
N ARG A 23 11.50 5.80 14.75
CA ARG A 23 12.06 7.09 15.12
C ARG A 23 11.15 7.75 16.15
N PRO A 24 11.66 8.10 17.35
CA PRO A 24 10.84 8.72 18.39
C PRO A 24 10.18 10.01 17.90
N GLY A 25 8.87 10.13 18.12
CA GLY A 25 8.06 11.28 17.73
C GLY A 25 7.84 11.45 16.22
N HIS A 26 8.40 10.56 15.38
CA HIS A 26 8.21 10.64 13.95
C HIS A 26 6.73 10.38 13.59
N PRO A 27 6.14 11.15 12.65
CA PRO A 27 4.78 10.91 12.19
C PRO A 27 4.59 9.50 11.64
N LYS A 28 3.41 8.95 11.88
CA LYS A 28 3.02 7.60 11.47
C LYS A 28 1.60 7.67 10.90
N MET A 29 1.32 6.70 10.07
CA MET A 29 0.00 6.32 9.61
C MET A 29 -0.49 5.16 10.46
N CYS A 30 -1.76 5.17 10.84
CA CYS A 30 -2.46 4.05 11.47
C CYS A 30 -3.60 3.61 10.55
N LEU A 31 -3.59 2.35 10.12
CA LEU A 31 -4.73 1.69 9.51
C LEU A 31 -5.37 0.77 10.54
N THR A 32 -6.65 0.97 10.82
CA THR A 32 -7.44 -0.04 11.53
C THR A 32 -8.13 -0.89 10.49
N VAL A 33 -7.96 -2.20 10.55
CA VAL A 33 -8.49 -3.14 9.55
C VAL A 33 -9.16 -4.34 10.21
N ASP A 34 -10.17 -4.88 9.55
CA ASP A 34 -10.84 -6.13 9.89
C ASP A 34 -10.57 -7.17 8.78
N ALA A 35 -10.01 -8.33 9.14
CA ALA A 35 -9.71 -9.41 8.21
C ALA A 35 -10.76 -10.52 8.28
N GLU A 36 -11.29 -10.94 7.13
CA GLU A 36 -12.20 -12.09 7.06
C GLU A 36 -11.51 -13.38 7.56
N THR A 37 -12.21 -14.11 8.41
CA THR A 37 -11.81 -15.41 8.93
C THR A 37 -12.86 -16.48 8.58
N PRO A 38 -12.47 -17.65 8.06
CA PRO A 38 -11.11 -18.02 7.66
C PRO A 38 -10.65 -17.30 6.39
N ALA A 39 -9.33 -17.16 6.21
CA ALA A 39 -8.79 -16.64 4.96
C ALA A 39 -9.14 -17.56 3.79
N ARG A 40 -9.37 -16.95 2.62
CA ARG A 40 -9.65 -17.68 1.37
C ARG A 40 -8.43 -18.34 0.77
N LEU A 41 -7.25 -17.86 1.14
CA LEU A 41 -5.95 -18.31 0.65
C LEU A 41 -5.04 -18.60 1.84
N ALA A 42 -4.22 -19.65 1.74
CA ALA A 42 -3.24 -19.95 2.77
C ALA A 42 -2.15 -18.87 2.83
N ASP A 43 -1.77 -18.43 4.03
CA ASP A 43 -0.84 -17.32 4.22
C ASP A 43 0.50 -17.47 3.46
N PRO A 44 1.14 -18.66 3.36
CA PRO A 44 2.36 -18.82 2.57
C PRO A 44 2.16 -18.57 1.08
N VAL A 45 0.99 -18.92 0.53
CA VAL A 45 0.66 -18.71 -0.88
C VAL A 45 0.40 -17.22 -1.13
N LEU A 46 -0.34 -16.56 -0.23
CA LEU A 46 -0.54 -15.11 -0.29
C LEU A 46 0.80 -14.38 -0.27
N HIS A 47 1.68 -14.72 0.66
CA HIS A 47 3.02 -14.13 0.76
C HIS A 47 3.83 -14.32 -0.52
N GLN A 48 3.81 -15.51 -1.12
CA GLN A 48 4.52 -15.78 -2.37
C GLN A 48 4.00 -14.89 -3.52
N LEU A 49 2.68 -14.79 -3.70
CA LEU A 49 2.08 -13.94 -4.74
C LEU A 49 2.48 -12.47 -4.56
N LEU A 50 2.51 -11.98 -3.32
CA LEU A 50 2.94 -10.63 -3.00
C LEU A 50 4.43 -10.42 -3.31
N VAL A 51 5.31 -11.36 -2.97
CA VAL A 51 6.75 -11.29 -3.30
C VAL A 51 6.99 -11.35 -4.80
N GLU A 52 6.23 -12.13 -5.55
CA GLU A 52 6.32 -12.18 -7.01
C GLU A 52 5.97 -10.83 -7.66
N ALA A 53 4.97 -10.13 -7.11
CA ALA A 53 4.59 -8.79 -7.57
C ALA A 53 5.52 -7.69 -7.05
N PHE A 54 6.03 -7.83 -5.82
CA PHE A 54 6.86 -6.85 -5.12
C PHE A 54 8.12 -7.53 -4.55
N PRO A 55 9.15 -7.75 -5.38
CA PRO A 55 10.33 -8.53 -4.99
C PRO A 55 11.11 -7.96 -3.80
N GLY A 56 10.98 -6.66 -3.52
CA GLY A 56 11.61 -6.02 -2.36
C GLY A 56 11.14 -6.61 -1.03
N LEU A 57 9.91 -7.15 -0.96
CA LEU A 57 9.38 -7.81 0.24
C LEU A 57 10.25 -8.95 0.74
N ALA A 58 10.94 -9.68 -0.15
CA ALA A 58 11.85 -10.76 0.23
C ALA A 58 13.06 -10.28 1.06
N ALA A 59 13.40 -8.98 0.97
CA ALA A 59 14.48 -8.36 1.70
C ALA A 59 14.03 -7.62 2.97
N HIS A 60 12.72 -7.59 3.28
CA HIS A 60 12.24 -6.93 4.50
C HIS A 60 12.78 -7.63 5.75
N GLU A 61 13.12 -6.86 6.78
CA GLU A 61 13.54 -7.40 8.07
C GLU A 61 12.34 -7.46 9.03
N CYS A 62 11.64 -8.59 9.09
CA CYS A 62 10.61 -8.79 10.11
C CYS A 62 11.25 -9.18 11.46
N ARG A 63 10.93 -8.42 12.51
CA ARG A 63 11.46 -8.62 13.88
C ARG A 63 10.44 -9.19 14.86
N ALA A 64 9.35 -9.80 14.35
CA ALA A 64 8.30 -10.41 15.16
C ALA A 64 8.82 -11.56 16.04
N ASP A 65 9.86 -12.27 15.60
CA ASP A 65 10.56 -13.29 16.38
C ASP A 65 11.91 -12.73 16.87
N ARG A 66 11.91 -12.07 18.03
CA ARG A 66 13.14 -11.61 18.72
C ARG A 66 13.94 -12.77 19.35
N GLY A 67 13.95 -13.95 18.72
CA GLY A 67 14.85 -15.02 19.09
C GLY A 67 16.32 -14.58 19.02
N PRO A 68 17.26 -15.30 19.67
CA PRO A 68 18.68 -14.91 19.78
C PRO A 68 19.47 -14.95 18.45
N ARG A 69 18.78 -15.15 17.31
CA ARG A 69 19.40 -15.17 15.97
C ARG A 69 19.09 -13.82 15.33
N GLY A 70 20.14 -13.16 14.82
CA GLY A 70 20.09 -11.83 14.22
C GLY A 70 19.06 -11.66 13.09
N PRO A 71 19.02 -10.50 12.43
CA PRO A 71 17.95 -10.14 11.50
C PRO A 71 17.77 -11.23 10.44
N ARG A 72 16.55 -11.78 10.36
CA ARG A 72 16.14 -12.66 9.27
C ARG A 72 15.55 -11.78 8.17
N ALA A 73 16.01 -12.00 6.93
CA ALA A 73 15.34 -11.45 5.76
C ALA A 73 14.04 -12.23 5.53
N GLY A 74 12.98 -11.51 5.14
CA GLY A 74 11.65 -12.02 4.90
C GLY A 74 10.64 -11.69 6.00
N ILE A 75 9.38 -11.97 5.69
CA ILE A 75 8.22 -11.74 6.56
C ILE A 75 7.94 -13.01 7.37
N VAL A 76 7.79 -12.88 8.69
CA VAL A 76 7.50 -14.00 9.58
C VAL A 76 5.99 -14.10 9.79
N LEU A 77 5.41 -15.27 9.49
CA LEU A 77 3.99 -15.55 9.65
C LEU A 77 3.75 -16.43 10.89
N VAL A 78 2.72 -16.12 11.66
CA VAL A 78 2.34 -16.83 12.89
C VAL A 78 1.39 -17.98 12.55
N ALA A 79 1.75 -19.20 12.94
CA ALA A 79 0.90 -20.36 12.68
C ALA A 79 -0.44 -20.26 13.43
N GLY A 80 -1.56 -20.43 12.70
CA GLY A 80 -2.89 -20.43 13.28
C GLY A 80 -3.54 -19.05 13.49
N ASP A 81 -2.86 -17.96 13.11
CA ASP A 81 -3.38 -16.59 13.22
C ASP A 81 -3.42 -15.88 11.86
N SER A 82 -4.32 -16.34 11.00
CA SER A 82 -4.41 -15.84 9.62
C SER A 82 -4.92 -14.39 9.54
N ALA A 83 -5.71 -13.93 10.52
CA ALA A 83 -6.16 -12.54 10.57
C ALA A 83 -4.98 -11.60 10.83
N ALA A 84 -4.16 -11.89 11.86
CA ALA A 84 -2.96 -11.11 12.14
C ALA A 84 -1.94 -11.21 10.99
N ASN A 85 -1.77 -12.38 10.37
CA ASN A 85 -0.87 -12.55 9.22
C ASN A 85 -1.28 -11.70 8.01
N GLN A 86 -2.58 -11.60 7.73
CA GLN A 86 -3.10 -10.74 6.66
C GLN A 86 -2.81 -9.26 6.93
N ALA A 87 -3.06 -8.78 8.15
CA ALA A 87 -2.73 -7.40 8.54
C ALA A 87 -1.22 -7.14 8.52
N HIS A 88 -0.41 -8.13 8.92
CA HIS A 88 1.05 -8.02 8.91
C HIS A 88 1.62 -8.00 7.48
N LEU A 89 1.06 -8.79 6.55
CA LEU A 89 1.42 -8.69 5.14
C LEU A 89 1.02 -7.33 4.55
N LEU A 90 -0.13 -6.78 4.94
CA LEU A 90 -0.55 -5.43 4.57
C LEU A 90 0.43 -4.35 5.08
N GLU A 91 0.92 -4.47 6.32
CA GLU A 91 1.97 -3.60 6.88
C GLU A 91 3.21 -3.59 5.99
N HIS A 92 3.77 -4.76 5.70
CA HIS A 92 4.98 -4.90 4.91
C HIS A 92 4.79 -4.40 3.47
N LEU A 93 3.65 -4.70 2.86
CA LEU A 93 3.35 -4.21 1.53
C LEU A 93 3.20 -2.68 1.51
N THR A 94 2.55 -2.10 2.51
CA THR A 94 2.44 -0.64 2.66
C THR A 94 3.82 0.00 2.80
N LEU A 95 4.73 -0.59 3.60
CA LEU A 95 6.12 -0.14 3.73
C LEU A 95 6.88 -0.16 2.41
N GLU A 96 6.76 -1.26 1.64
CA GLU A 96 7.39 -1.42 0.33
C GLU A 96 6.90 -0.35 -0.65
N MET A 97 5.57 -0.17 -0.74
CA MET A 97 4.97 0.83 -1.63
C MET A 97 5.36 2.25 -1.22
N LEU A 98 5.33 2.57 0.08
CA LEU A 98 5.67 3.90 0.59
C LEU A 98 7.16 4.21 0.38
N SER A 99 8.05 3.23 0.61
CA SER A 99 9.48 3.32 0.32
C SER A 99 9.74 3.61 -1.15
N PHE A 100 9.09 2.87 -2.05
CA PHE A 100 9.18 3.06 -3.50
C PHE A 100 8.69 4.44 -3.94
N LEU A 101 7.55 4.86 -3.39
CA LEU A 101 6.95 6.14 -3.68
C LEU A 101 7.87 7.27 -3.23
N ASP A 102 8.23 7.34 -1.96
CA ASP A 102 8.91 8.51 -1.38
C ASP A 102 10.44 8.45 -1.48
N GLY A 103 11.00 7.35 -1.99
CA GLY A 103 12.45 7.14 -2.07
C GLY A 103 13.11 7.01 -0.69
N ILE A 104 12.35 6.63 0.33
CA ILE A 104 12.82 6.53 1.72
C ILE A 104 13.45 5.16 1.93
N ARG A 105 14.75 5.13 2.25
CA ARG A 105 15.50 3.87 2.40
C ARG A 105 15.14 3.06 3.66
N ARG A 106 14.58 3.71 4.67
CA ARG A 106 14.26 3.07 5.96
C ARG A 106 12.93 3.60 6.48
N LEU A 107 11.97 2.70 6.55
CA LEU A 107 10.71 2.87 7.23
C LEU A 107 10.54 1.69 8.20
N SER A 108 9.70 1.87 9.20
CA SER A 108 9.35 0.82 10.15
C SER A 108 7.85 0.80 10.34
N GLY A 109 7.34 -0.36 10.72
CA GLY A 109 5.93 -0.54 11.05
C GLY A 109 5.76 -1.46 12.26
N VAL A 110 4.51 -1.56 12.72
CA VAL A 110 4.10 -2.60 13.64
C VAL A 110 2.63 -2.93 13.41
N THR A 111 2.30 -4.21 13.44
CA THR A 111 0.93 -4.71 13.46
C THR A 111 0.55 -5.11 14.88
N CYS A 112 -0.58 -4.63 15.35
CA CYS A 112 -1.13 -4.90 16.67
C CYS A 112 -2.51 -5.55 16.52
N ALA A 113 -2.59 -6.87 16.75
CA ALA A 113 -3.85 -7.60 16.76
C ALA A 113 -4.64 -7.30 18.04
N TYR A 114 -5.96 -7.14 17.91
CA TYR A 114 -6.85 -6.94 19.04
C TYR A 114 -7.13 -8.28 19.73
N ALA A 115 -7.24 -8.27 21.06
CA ALA A 115 -7.72 -9.43 21.80
C ALA A 115 -9.21 -9.72 21.50
N SER A 116 -9.98 -8.66 21.27
CA SER A 116 -11.38 -8.74 20.85
C SER A 116 -11.77 -7.45 20.11
N PRO A 117 -12.35 -7.54 18.90
CA PRO A 117 -12.55 -8.77 18.13
C PRO A 117 -11.23 -9.27 17.49
N PRO A 118 -11.01 -10.60 17.37
CA PRO A 118 -9.73 -11.18 16.92
C PRO A 118 -9.41 -10.92 15.44
N GLU A 119 -10.41 -10.61 14.62
CA GLU A 119 -10.25 -10.21 13.23
C GLU A 119 -9.68 -8.80 13.05
N ARG A 120 -9.67 -7.99 14.11
CA ARG A 120 -9.26 -6.58 14.05
C ARG A 120 -7.79 -6.40 14.36
N SER A 121 -7.12 -5.55 13.59
CA SER A 121 -5.75 -5.14 13.82
C SER A 121 -5.56 -3.65 13.56
N ASP A 122 -4.68 -3.02 14.33
CA ASP A 122 -4.10 -1.73 13.98
C ASP A 122 -2.72 -1.95 13.34
N VAL A 123 -2.51 -1.33 12.18
CA VAL A 123 -1.26 -1.36 11.43
C VAL A 123 -0.67 0.04 11.46
N PHE A 124 0.49 0.19 12.10
CA PHE A 124 1.21 1.45 12.17
C PHE A 124 2.41 1.42 11.22
N VAL A 125 2.59 2.48 10.44
CA VAL A 125 3.72 2.65 9.50
C VAL A 125 4.28 4.06 9.63
N GLU A 126 5.61 4.21 9.73
CA GLU A 126 6.23 5.54 9.67
C GLU A 126 5.85 6.25 8.37
N CYS A 127 5.27 7.45 8.48
CA CYS A 127 4.77 8.18 7.33
C CYS A 127 4.72 9.67 7.65
N ALA A 128 5.55 10.46 6.96
CA ALA A 128 5.60 11.92 7.12
C ALA A 128 4.65 12.67 6.15
N GLN A 129 4.21 12.01 5.08
CA GLN A 129 3.41 12.60 4.02
C GLN A 129 2.07 11.87 3.94
N PRO A 130 0.98 12.43 4.50
CA PRO A 130 -0.32 11.76 4.54
C PRO A 130 -0.82 11.30 3.17
N GLU A 131 -0.60 12.11 2.13
CA GLU A 131 -0.98 11.76 0.77
C GLU A 131 -0.28 10.49 0.25
N SER A 132 1.05 10.39 0.39
CA SER A 132 1.80 9.18 0.02
C SER A 132 1.41 7.98 0.86
N GLY A 133 1.18 8.20 2.17
CA GLY A 133 0.72 7.16 3.09
C GLY A 133 -0.62 6.58 2.66
N SER A 134 -1.62 7.43 2.46
CA SER A 134 -2.96 7.02 2.03
C SER A 134 -2.93 6.27 0.71
N LEU A 135 -2.15 6.75 -0.27
CA LEU A 135 -1.98 6.08 -1.56
C LEU A 135 -1.39 4.68 -1.38
N ALA A 136 -0.27 4.58 -0.66
CA ALA A 136 0.41 3.30 -0.41
C ALA A 136 -0.52 2.32 0.31
N ALA A 137 -1.22 2.79 1.35
CA ALA A 137 -2.18 2.02 2.13
C ALA A 137 -3.32 1.46 1.27
N LEU A 138 -3.97 2.30 0.45
CA LEU A 138 -5.10 1.87 -0.38
C LEU A 138 -4.67 0.91 -1.49
N VAL A 139 -3.56 1.18 -2.17
CA VAL A 139 -3.06 0.29 -3.22
C VAL A 139 -2.59 -1.04 -2.62
N ALA A 140 -1.97 -1.03 -1.44
CA ALA A 140 -1.58 -2.24 -0.73
C ALA A 140 -2.81 -3.06 -0.32
N LEU A 141 -3.85 -2.41 0.24
CA LEU A 141 -5.10 -3.06 0.61
C LEU A 141 -5.77 -3.73 -0.60
N GLU A 142 -5.89 -3.02 -1.71
CA GLU A 142 -6.43 -3.55 -2.97
C GLU A 142 -5.60 -4.72 -3.50
N ALA A 143 -4.26 -4.63 -3.47
CA ALA A 143 -3.38 -5.71 -3.91
C ALA A 143 -3.53 -6.98 -3.06
N VAL A 144 -3.56 -6.85 -1.73
CA VAL A 144 -3.77 -7.99 -0.84
C VAL A 144 -5.15 -8.60 -1.10
N ASN A 145 -6.19 -7.77 -1.26
CA ASN A 145 -7.54 -8.23 -1.56
C ASN A 145 -7.66 -8.92 -2.92
N ALA A 146 -7.00 -8.40 -3.96
CA ALA A 146 -6.92 -9.05 -5.26
C ALA A 146 -6.24 -10.42 -5.17
N ALA A 147 -5.12 -10.53 -4.45
CA ALA A 147 -4.44 -11.79 -4.23
C ALA A 147 -5.33 -12.80 -3.48
N LEU A 148 -6.02 -12.37 -2.43
CA LEU A 148 -6.99 -13.17 -1.68
C LEU A 148 -8.18 -13.63 -2.54
N ALA A 149 -8.54 -12.85 -3.55
CA ALA A 149 -9.59 -13.18 -4.52
C ALA A 149 -9.08 -14.04 -5.70
N GLY A 150 -7.78 -14.35 -5.75
CA GLY A 150 -7.15 -15.09 -6.85
C GLY A 150 -6.97 -14.27 -8.14
N ALA A 151 -7.08 -12.94 -8.06
CA ALA A 151 -6.80 -12.06 -9.18
C ALA A 151 -5.28 -11.88 -9.37
N PRO A 152 -4.80 -11.75 -10.62
CA PRO A 152 -3.38 -11.52 -10.89
C PRO A 152 -2.94 -10.15 -10.40
N LEU A 153 -1.78 -10.07 -9.75
CA LEU A 153 -1.21 -8.81 -9.29
C LEU A 153 -0.33 -8.14 -10.36
N VAL A 154 0.36 -8.95 -11.15
CA VAL A 154 1.27 -8.49 -12.21
C VAL A 154 0.52 -8.49 -13.54
N PRO A 155 0.68 -7.44 -14.36
CA PRO A 155 1.53 -6.26 -14.14
C PRO A 155 0.84 -5.10 -13.41
N GLU A 156 -0.44 -5.23 -13.07
CA GLU A 156 -1.32 -4.11 -12.72
C GLU A 156 -0.81 -3.25 -11.56
N TYR A 157 -0.56 -3.83 -10.38
CA TYR A 157 -0.20 -3.04 -9.21
C TYR A 157 1.21 -2.41 -9.27
N PRO A 158 2.26 -3.11 -9.76
CA PRO A 158 3.54 -2.47 -10.03
C PRO A 158 3.44 -1.30 -11.01
N ASP A 159 2.62 -1.43 -12.07
CA ASP A 159 2.41 -0.37 -13.04
C ASP A 159 1.66 0.83 -12.43
N MET A 160 0.65 0.57 -11.60
CA MET A 160 -0.04 1.61 -10.84
C MET A 160 0.93 2.44 -10.01
N LEU A 161 1.84 1.80 -9.26
CA LEU A 161 2.83 2.53 -8.44
C LEU A 161 3.81 3.33 -9.30
N LEU A 162 4.30 2.77 -10.41
CA LEU A 162 5.16 3.49 -11.34
C LEU A 162 4.48 4.76 -11.87
N CYS A 163 3.24 4.62 -12.35
CA CYS A 163 2.45 5.75 -12.81
C CYS A 163 2.20 6.78 -11.68
N ALA A 164 1.82 6.33 -10.49
CA ALA A 164 1.53 7.21 -9.36
C ALA A 164 2.78 7.99 -8.90
N ARG A 165 3.96 7.35 -8.88
CA ARG A 165 5.23 8.01 -8.53
C ARG A 165 5.56 9.14 -9.51
N GLU A 166 5.44 8.88 -10.81
CA GLU A 166 5.72 9.89 -11.84
C GLU A 166 4.73 11.06 -11.79
N LEU A 167 3.43 10.76 -11.62
CA LEU A 167 2.39 11.78 -11.48
C LEU A 167 2.65 12.67 -10.27
N ARG A 168 3.00 12.10 -9.12
CA ARG A 168 3.26 12.87 -7.89
C ARG A 168 4.54 13.70 -7.99
N THR A 169 5.59 13.15 -8.58
CA THR A 169 6.87 13.89 -8.76
C THR A 169 6.68 15.13 -9.62
N ARG A 170 5.66 15.15 -10.48
CA ARG A 170 5.41 16.20 -11.46
C ARG A 170 3.97 16.72 -11.38
N ALA A 171 3.45 16.85 -10.15
CA ALA A 171 2.05 17.13 -9.80
C ALA A 171 1.43 18.42 -10.40
N ALA A 172 2.15 19.17 -11.23
CA ALA A 172 1.62 20.33 -11.93
C ALA A 172 0.93 19.91 -13.25
N GLY A 173 -0.40 20.03 -13.27
CA GLY A 173 -1.22 19.93 -14.48
C GLY A 173 -1.73 18.53 -14.82
N ALA A 174 -2.57 18.46 -15.85
CA ALA A 174 -3.13 17.22 -16.37
C ALA A 174 -2.12 16.49 -17.27
N TRP A 175 -2.14 15.16 -17.21
CA TRP A 175 -1.22 14.27 -17.89
C TRP A 175 -1.91 13.53 -19.03
N LEU A 176 -1.32 13.58 -20.22
CA LEU A 176 -1.66 12.66 -21.30
C LEU A 176 -1.12 11.27 -20.98
N ALA A 177 -1.90 10.23 -21.27
CA ALA A 177 -1.46 8.84 -21.12
C ALA A 177 -0.16 8.56 -21.88
N THR A 178 0.03 9.15 -23.06
CA THR A 178 1.30 9.03 -23.82
C THR A 178 2.49 9.69 -23.16
N GLY A 179 2.30 10.83 -22.49
CA GLY A 179 3.36 11.49 -21.72
C GLY A 179 3.81 10.63 -20.55
N LEU A 180 2.86 10.02 -19.84
CA LEU A 180 3.13 9.13 -18.72
C LEU A 180 3.75 7.79 -19.16
N ALA A 181 3.30 7.23 -20.28
CA ALA A 181 3.90 6.03 -20.88
C ALA A 181 5.39 6.24 -21.19
N ARG A 182 5.75 7.40 -21.74
CA ARG A 182 7.15 7.76 -22.00
C ARG A 182 7.95 7.92 -20.71
N ALA A 183 7.36 8.55 -19.68
CA ALA A 183 8.04 8.80 -18.41
C ALA A 183 8.31 7.50 -17.62
N THR A 184 7.36 6.56 -17.66
CA THR A 184 7.44 5.27 -16.95
C THR A 184 8.15 4.18 -17.76
N GLY A 185 8.27 4.34 -19.08
CA GLY A 185 8.74 3.30 -19.99
C GLY A 185 7.71 2.21 -20.29
N LEU A 186 6.47 2.35 -19.80
CA LEU A 186 5.39 1.41 -20.05
C LEU A 186 4.81 1.55 -21.46
N SER A 187 4.16 0.49 -21.95
CA SER A 187 3.36 0.59 -23.16
C SER A 187 2.14 1.49 -22.92
N ARG A 188 1.57 2.08 -23.98
CA ARG A 188 0.35 2.90 -23.88
C ARG A 188 -0.81 2.13 -23.24
N GLY A 189 -0.99 0.86 -23.63
CA GLY A 189 -2.04 0.00 -23.08
C GLY A 189 -1.86 -0.27 -21.59
N ARG A 190 -0.64 -0.56 -21.14
CA ARG A 190 -0.33 -0.75 -19.71
C ARG A 190 -0.51 0.53 -18.90
N THR A 191 -0.09 1.66 -19.46
CA THR A 191 -0.28 2.98 -18.82
C THR A 191 -1.76 3.31 -18.69
N ALA A 192 -2.57 3.08 -19.73
CA ALA A 192 -4.01 3.32 -19.68
C ALA A 192 -4.71 2.40 -18.68
N ALA A 193 -4.33 1.11 -18.61
CA ALA A 193 -4.84 0.18 -17.61
C ALA A 193 -4.49 0.62 -16.18
N ALA A 194 -3.23 1.03 -15.94
CA ALA A 194 -2.78 1.55 -14.65
C ALA A 194 -3.52 2.83 -14.24
N LEU A 195 -3.73 3.76 -15.17
CA LEU A 195 -4.51 4.99 -14.94
C LEU A 195 -5.98 4.68 -14.64
N GLY A 196 -6.59 3.74 -15.37
CA GLY A 196 -7.94 3.26 -15.08
C GLY A 196 -8.04 2.63 -13.68
N ALA A 197 -7.04 1.85 -13.29
CA ALA A 197 -6.98 1.27 -11.95
C ALA A 197 -6.80 2.34 -10.85
N LEU A 198 -5.88 3.29 -11.05
CA LEU A 198 -5.71 4.45 -10.16
C LEU A 198 -6.98 5.31 -10.06
N SER A 199 -7.78 5.38 -11.11
CA SER A 199 -9.06 6.10 -11.08
C SER A 199 -10.12 5.36 -10.26
N ARG A 200 -10.18 4.03 -10.32
CA ARG A 200 -11.09 3.22 -9.47
C ARG A 200 -10.82 3.42 -7.98
N VAL A 201 -9.55 3.61 -7.60
CA VAL A 201 -9.14 3.93 -6.23
C VAL A 201 -9.07 5.44 -5.94
N ARG A 202 -9.61 6.27 -6.84
CA ARG A 202 -9.76 7.74 -6.71
C ARG A 202 -8.45 8.50 -6.48
N VAL A 203 -7.35 7.99 -7.00
CA VAL A 203 -6.03 8.64 -6.94
C VAL A 203 -5.85 9.62 -8.12
N VAL A 204 -6.48 9.31 -9.25
CA VAL A 204 -6.50 10.17 -10.44
C VAL A 204 -7.93 10.35 -10.94
N GLU A 205 -8.18 11.52 -11.52
CA GLU A 205 -9.42 11.82 -12.22
C GLU A 205 -9.12 12.01 -13.71
N GLU A 206 -9.99 11.44 -14.55
CA GLU A 206 -10.01 11.80 -15.96
C GLU A 206 -10.67 13.17 -16.12
N GLU A 207 -9.95 14.13 -16.69
CA GLU A 207 -10.49 15.45 -16.96
C GLU A 207 -11.36 15.44 -18.22
N SER A 208 -12.61 15.82 -18.04
CA SER A 208 -13.57 16.01 -19.13
C SER A 208 -13.44 17.42 -19.70
N TYR A 209 -12.96 17.53 -20.93
CA TYR A 209 -12.87 18.79 -21.65
C TYR A 209 -13.96 18.90 -22.72
N ALA A 210 -14.51 20.11 -22.91
CA ALA A 210 -15.41 20.40 -24.03
C ALA A 210 -14.73 20.24 -25.40
N MET A 211 -13.39 20.35 -25.45
CA MET A 211 -12.59 20.12 -26.66
C MET A 211 -11.22 19.57 -26.27
N ASN A 212 -10.87 18.40 -26.78
CA ASN A 212 -9.57 17.76 -26.59
C ASN A 212 -8.90 17.53 -27.95
N PHE A 213 -7.89 18.33 -28.26
CA PHE A 213 -7.19 18.26 -29.55
C PHE A 213 -6.27 17.04 -29.70
N SER A 214 -5.89 16.37 -28.60
CA SER A 214 -5.05 15.17 -28.66
C SER A 214 -5.85 13.91 -28.98
N GLY A 215 -7.16 13.91 -28.70
CA GLY A 215 -8.00 12.72 -28.75
C GLY A 215 -7.70 11.69 -27.65
N GLU A 216 -6.78 11.98 -26.72
CA GLU A 216 -6.38 11.09 -25.62
C GLU A 216 -6.89 11.60 -24.27
N PRO A 217 -7.40 10.73 -23.38
CA PRO A 217 -7.78 11.10 -22.04
C PRO A 217 -6.65 11.82 -21.28
N LEU A 218 -7.03 12.86 -20.55
CA LEU A 218 -6.15 13.65 -19.69
C LEU A 218 -6.44 13.27 -18.24
N TYR A 219 -5.39 13.01 -17.46
CA TYR A 219 -5.54 12.58 -16.07
C TYR A 219 -4.91 13.59 -15.12
N ARG A 220 -5.64 13.96 -14.08
CA ARG A 220 -5.12 14.79 -12.99
C ARG A 220 -4.94 13.93 -11.76
N PHE A 221 -3.80 14.11 -11.10
CA PHE A 221 -3.59 13.55 -9.77
C PHE A 221 -4.40 14.38 -8.76
N VAL A 222 -5.26 13.71 -8.01
CA VAL A 222 -6.17 14.38 -7.06
C VAL A 222 -5.86 14.05 -5.60
N GLY A 223 -4.82 13.26 -5.37
CA GLY A 223 -4.49 12.69 -4.07
C GLY A 223 -5.52 11.66 -3.62
N VAL A 224 -5.33 11.12 -2.43
CA VAL A 224 -6.41 10.38 -1.75
C VAL A 224 -7.19 11.41 -0.95
N GLY A 225 -8.36 11.83 -1.46
CA GLY A 225 -9.27 12.70 -0.71
C GLY A 225 -9.65 12.06 0.63
N ASP A 226 -9.93 12.88 1.65
CA ASP A 226 -10.23 12.46 3.02
C ASP A 226 -11.13 11.20 3.03
N ALA A 227 -10.53 10.03 3.28
CA ALA A 227 -11.24 8.76 3.43
C ALA A 227 -12.05 8.72 4.74
N THR A 228 -12.15 9.84 5.44
CA THR A 228 -12.99 10.09 6.62
C THR A 228 -14.25 10.84 6.20
N GLY A 229 -15.11 10.17 5.44
CA GLY A 229 -16.51 10.55 5.38
C GLY A 229 -17.09 10.47 6.79
N GLN A 230 -17.35 11.65 7.36
CA GLN A 230 -18.06 11.82 8.63
C GLN A 230 -19.38 11.04 8.61
N ALA A 231 -19.62 10.27 9.66
CA ALA A 231 -20.94 10.01 10.23
C ALA A 231 -20.78 9.92 11.76
#